data_AF-A0A5K1JVM1-F1
#
_entry.id   AF-A0A5K1JVM1-F1
#
_cell.length_a   1.000
_cell.length_b   1.000
_cell.length_c   1.000
_cell.angle_alpha   90.00
_cell.angle_beta   90.00
_cell.angle_gamma   90.00
#
_symmetry.space_group_name_H-M   'P 1'
#
loop_
_entity.id
_entity.type
_entity.pdbx_description
1 polymer ?
#
loop_
_entity_poly.entity_id
_entity_poly.type
_entity_poly.pdbx_seq_one_letter_code
_entity_poly.pdbx_strand_id
1 'polypeptide(L)'
;MTAHHLPVTIDKRGKVYYDDGLSLEELDVIAGVVKVYTGLHSQTEDASWWPRHSAWVRAGAYTGIWTPWQEHWFLERHQGILAGRERPLNATEWKDRLKGFKKAGLLADRVAKASWDFTLRNFVQATDAQQ
;
A
#
# COMPACT_ATOMS: atom_id res chain seq x y z
N MET A 1 -22.96 -7.21 0.96
CA MET A 1 -22.53 -7.20 -0.44
C MET A 1 -22.68 -5.78 -0.94
N THR A 2 -21.66 -4.95 -0.73
CA THR A 2 -21.67 -3.55 -1.17
C THR A 2 -20.89 -3.52 -2.48
N ALA A 3 -21.53 -3.12 -3.58
CA ALA A 3 -20.86 -2.98 -4.86
C ALA A 3 -19.77 -1.88 -4.73
N HIS A 4 -18.50 -2.28 -4.76
CA HIS A 4 -17.34 -1.38 -4.58
C HIS A 4 -16.91 -0.65 -5.86
N HIS A 5 -17.63 -0.81 -6.97
CA HIS A 5 -17.24 -0.33 -8.29
C HIS A 5 -17.87 1.05 -8.54
N LEU A 6 -17.24 2.08 -7.97
CA LEU A 6 -17.51 3.46 -8.37
C LEU A 6 -16.83 3.75 -9.71
N PRO A 7 -17.50 4.49 -10.61
CA PRO A 7 -16.91 4.88 -11.89
C PRO A 7 -15.76 5.87 -11.66
N VAL A 8 -14.58 5.56 -12.18
CA VAL A 8 -13.36 6.38 -11.99
C VAL A 8 -13.14 7.34 -13.15
N THR A 9 -13.62 7.02 -14.36
CA THR A 9 -13.52 7.92 -15.50
C THR A 9 -14.71 7.75 -16.43
N ILE A 10 -15.22 8.86 -16.97
CA ILE A 10 -16.21 8.87 -18.05
C ILE A 10 -15.54 9.52 -19.25
N ASP A 11 -15.45 8.82 -20.39
CA ASP A 11 -14.88 9.44 -21.59
C ASP A 11 -15.85 10.44 -22.25
N LYS A 12 -15.34 11.18 -23.24
CA LYS A 12 -16.13 12.17 -24.00
C LYS A 12 -17.32 11.57 -24.76
N ARG A 13 -17.41 10.23 -24.88
CA ARG A 13 -18.49 9.48 -25.54
C ARG A 13 -19.44 8.85 -24.52
N GLY A 14 -19.28 9.15 -23.23
CA GLY A 14 -20.12 8.61 -22.15
C GLY A 14 -19.76 7.19 -21.71
N LYS A 15 -18.63 6.63 -22.15
CA LYS A 15 -18.18 5.32 -21.69
C LYS A 15 -17.60 5.44 -20.29
N VAL A 16 -18.14 4.64 -19.38
CA VAL A 16 -17.76 4.60 -17.98
C VAL A 16 -16.70 3.53 -17.76
N TYR A 17 -15.60 3.91 -17.11
CA TYR A 17 -14.52 3.02 -16.69
C TYR A 17 -14.58 2.88 -15.16
N TYR A 18 -14.56 1.63 -14.72
CA TYR A 18 -14.55 1.26 -13.32
C TYR A 18 -13.12 0.83 -12.96
N ASP A 19 -12.66 1.27 -11.80
CA ASP A 19 -11.43 0.74 -11.20
C ASP A 19 -11.86 -0.25 -10.12
N ASP A 20 -11.39 -1.49 -10.23
CA ASP A 20 -11.69 -2.53 -9.24
C ASP A 20 -10.78 -2.32 -8.04
N GLY A 21 -11.31 -1.70 -6.98
CA GLY A 21 -10.60 -1.56 -5.73
C GLY A 21 -10.46 -2.91 -5.02
N LEU A 22 -9.25 -3.22 -4.55
CA LEU A 22 -9.00 -4.42 -3.74
C LEU A 22 -9.55 -4.23 -2.32
N SER A 23 -10.28 -5.24 -1.83
CA SER A 23 -10.70 -5.31 -0.44
C SER A 23 -9.49 -5.56 0.49
N LEU A 24 -9.64 -5.30 1.78
CA LEU A 24 -8.57 -5.59 2.75
C LEU A 24 -8.25 -7.09 2.82
N GLU A 25 -9.26 -7.93 2.65
CA GLU A 25 -9.11 -9.39 2.61
C GLU A 25 -8.33 -9.83 1.37
N GLU A 26 -8.59 -9.23 0.20
CA GLU A 26 -7.83 -9.51 -1.03
C GLU A 26 -6.38 -9.05 -0.91
N LEU A 27 -6.13 -7.90 -0.27
CA LEU A 27 -4.79 -7.42 0.03
C LEU A 27 -4.05 -8.36 0.99
N ASP A 28 -4.74 -8.94 1.97
CA ASP A 28 -4.17 -9.93 2.89
C ASP A 28 -3.84 -11.24 2.18
N VAL A 29 -4.65 -11.67 1.20
CA VAL A 29 -4.35 -12.81 0.33
C VAL A 29 -3.09 -12.55 -0.48
N ILE A 30 -2.96 -11.37 -1.11
CA ILE A 30 -1.76 -10.98 -1.88
C ILE A 30 -0.52 -10.93 -0.98
N ALA A 31 -0.67 -10.43 0.25
CA ALA A 31 0.43 -10.38 1.22
C ALA A 31 0.83 -11.77 1.75
N GLY A 32 0.06 -12.82 1.45
CA GLY A 32 0.30 -14.18 1.91
C GLY A 32 0.12 -14.29 3.43
N VAL A 33 -0.95 -13.71 3.97
CA VAL A 33 -1.28 -13.80 5.39
C VAL A 33 -1.64 -15.24 5.77
N VAL A 34 -1.08 -15.71 6.88
CA VAL A 34 -1.31 -17.02 7.48
C VAL A 34 -1.57 -16.86 8.98
N LYS A 35 -2.38 -17.75 9.55
CA LYS A 35 -2.58 -17.82 11.00
C LYS A 35 -1.59 -18.79 11.63
N VAL A 36 -0.85 -18.31 12.63
CA VAL A 36 0.14 -19.10 13.37
C VAL A 36 -0.31 -19.23 14.81
N TYR A 37 -0.24 -20.44 15.37
CA TYR A 37 -0.56 -20.68 16.78
C TYR A 37 0.57 -20.16 17.67
N THR A 38 0.23 -19.35 18.68
CA THR A 38 1.22 -18.74 19.58
C THR A 38 1.64 -19.68 20.73
N GLY A 39 1.08 -20.89 20.79
CA GLY A 39 1.35 -21.89 21.82
C GLY A 39 0.57 -21.67 23.14
N LEU A 40 -0.22 -20.59 23.24
CA LEU A 40 -1.08 -20.32 24.39
C LEU A 40 -2.56 -20.58 24.05
N HIS A 41 -3.09 -21.73 24.47
CA HIS A 41 -4.48 -22.15 24.20
C HIS A 41 -4.82 -22.08 22.70
N SER A 42 -5.92 -21.40 22.35
CA SER A 42 -6.42 -21.15 21.01
C SER A 42 -5.98 -19.79 20.43
N GLN A 43 -5.04 -19.11 21.09
CA GLN A 43 -4.53 -17.84 20.57
C GLN A 43 -3.74 -18.09 19.27
N THR A 44 -4.07 -17.29 18.27
CA THR A 44 -3.36 -17.24 17.00
C THR A 44 -2.89 -15.83 16.74
N GLU A 45 -1.82 -15.70 15.97
CA GLU A 45 -1.36 -14.44 15.42
C GLU A 45 -1.38 -14.49 13.89
N ASP A 46 -1.60 -13.32 13.27
CA ASP A 46 -1.47 -13.17 11.83
C ASP A 46 0.00 -12.91 11.49
N ALA A 47 0.58 -13.80 10.70
CA ALA A 47 1.89 -13.63 10.09
C ALA A 47 1.74 -13.54 8.56
N SER A 48 2.71 -12.96 7.86
CA SER A 48 2.62 -12.77 6.40
C SER A 48 3.97 -12.82 5.71
N TRP A 49 3.99 -13.30 4.47
CA TRP A 49 5.22 -13.39 3.65
C TRP A 49 5.69 -12.03 3.16
N TRP A 50 4.74 -11.14 2.86
CA TRP A 50 4.93 -9.75 2.46
C TRP A 50 4.19 -8.81 3.42
N PRO A 51 4.58 -7.53 3.51
CA PRO A 51 3.95 -6.64 4.48
C PRO A 51 2.48 -6.39 4.12
N ARG A 52 1.59 -6.59 5.08
CA ARG A 52 0.18 -6.20 4.95
C ARG A 52 0.06 -4.73 4.57
N HIS A 53 -1.00 -4.39 3.84
CA HIS A 53 -1.24 -3.02 3.38
C HIS A 53 -1.12 -1.98 4.51
N SER A 54 -1.72 -2.27 5.68
CA SER A 54 -1.68 -1.38 6.85
C SER A 54 -0.28 -1.16 7.44
N ALA A 55 0.62 -2.14 7.34
CA ALA A 55 2.01 -2.02 7.76
C ALA A 55 2.84 -1.27 6.71
N TRP A 56 2.57 -1.54 5.43
CA TRP A 56 3.27 -0.93 4.31
C TRP A 56 3.01 0.57 4.20
N VAL A 57 1.76 1.02 4.16
CA VAL A 57 1.42 2.45 3.99
C VAL A 57 1.85 3.33 5.17
N ARG A 58 2.02 2.73 6.36
CA ARG A 58 2.52 3.41 7.56
C ARG A 58 4.04 3.36 7.69
N ALA A 59 4.72 2.58 6.85
CA ALA A 59 6.17 2.51 6.86
C ALA A 59 6.75 3.84 6.40
N GLY A 60 7.82 4.29 7.06
CA GLY A 60 8.46 5.57 6.73
C GLY A 60 9.02 5.67 5.29
N ALA A 61 9.19 4.53 4.62
CA ALA A 61 9.65 4.44 3.24
C ALA A 61 8.51 4.41 2.21
N TYR A 62 7.25 4.44 2.63
CA TYR A 62 6.12 4.56 1.71
C TYR A 62 6.09 5.97 1.11
N THR A 63 6.27 6.06 -0.20
CA THR A 63 6.34 7.34 -0.93
C THR A 63 5.32 7.43 -2.06
N GLY A 64 4.45 6.42 -2.20
CA GLY A 64 3.49 6.30 -3.31
C GLY A 64 4.09 5.78 -4.62
N ILE A 65 5.41 5.56 -4.68
CA ILE A 65 6.10 4.95 -5.82
C ILE A 65 6.96 3.77 -5.38
N TRP A 66 7.24 2.87 -6.33
CA TRP A 66 8.20 1.80 -6.15
C TRP A 66 9.63 2.30 -6.41
N THR A 67 10.42 2.42 -5.35
CA THR A 67 11.79 2.96 -5.40
C THR A 67 12.83 1.86 -5.56
N PRO A 68 14.04 2.15 -6.07
CA PRO A 68 15.12 1.16 -6.15
C PRO A 68 15.49 0.51 -4.81
N TRP A 69 15.37 1.26 -3.71
CA TRP A 69 15.57 0.72 -2.36
C TRP A 69 14.50 -0.34 -2.01
N GLN A 70 13.26 -0.12 -2.45
CA GLN A 70 12.17 -1.06 -2.22
C GLN A 70 12.34 -2.35 -3.03
N GLU A 71 12.74 -2.21 -4.30
CA GLU A 71 13.11 -3.33 -5.15
C GLU A 71 14.23 -4.18 -4.50
N HIS A 72 15.26 -3.51 -3.98
CA HIS A 72 16.38 -4.20 -3.36
C HIS A 72 15.97 -5.09 -2.18
N TRP A 73 15.30 -4.55 -1.16
CA TRP A 73 14.91 -5.38 -0.01
C TRP A 73 13.86 -6.44 -0.37
N PHE A 74 12.99 -6.16 -1.36
CA PHE A 74 12.03 -7.14 -1.87
C PHE A 74 12.74 -8.34 -2.48
N LEU A 75 13.72 -8.10 -3.37
CA LEU A 75 14.50 -9.15 -4.02
C LEU A 75 15.34 -9.94 -3.00
N GLU A 76 15.99 -9.26 -2.06
CA GLU A 76 16.75 -9.92 -0.99
C GLU A 76 15.85 -10.88 -0.18
N ARG A 77 14.67 -10.41 0.23
CA ARG A 77 13.71 -11.24 0.95
C ARG A 77 13.20 -12.39 0.09
N HIS A 78 12.87 -12.13 -1.18
CA HIS A 78 12.41 -13.16 -2.11
C HIS A 78 13.44 -14.29 -2.24
N GLN A 79 14.72 -13.96 -2.42
CA GLN A 79 15.81 -14.94 -2.44
C GLN A 79 15.95 -15.68 -1.10
N GLY A 80 15.77 -14.98 0.03
CA GLY A 80 15.74 -15.59 1.35
C GLY A 80 14.63 -16.62 1.53
N ILE A 81 13.43 -16.32 1.00
CA ILE A 81 12.27 -17.24 1.02
C ILE A 81 12.57 -18.48 0.19
N LEU A 82 13.05 -18.31 -1.06
CA LEU A 82 13.39 -19.44 -1.94
C LEU A 82 14.51 -20.32 -1.37
N ALA A 83 15.45 -19.72 -0.62
CA ALA A 83 16.51 -20.44 0.07
C ALA A 83 16.07 -21.07 1.41
N GLY A 84 14.80 -20.92 1.82
CA GLY A 84 14.29 -21.43 3.09
C GLY A 84 14.82 -20.71 4.34
N ARG A 85 15.41 -19.52 4.19
CA ARG A 85 16.00 -18.72 5.28
C ARG A 85 15.02 -17.74 5.91
N GLU A 86 13.93 -17.44 5.22
CA GLU A 86 12.92 -16.48 5.66
C GLU A 86 11.62 -17.19 6.03
N ARG A 87 10.86 -16.57 6.95
CA ARG A 87 9.54 -17.05 7.39
C ARG A 87 8.51 -15.92 7.32
N PRO A 88 7.20 -16.24 7.41
CA PRO A 88 6.18 -15.23 7.63
C PRO A 88 6.50 -14.40 8.88
N LEU A 89 6.29 -13.09 8.77
CA LEU A 89 6.54 -12.14 9.84
C LEU A 89 5.22 -11.61 10.40
N ASN A 90 5.18 -11.40 11.72
CA ASN A 90 4.04 -10.76 12.37
C ASN A 90 4.10 -9.23 12.23
N ALA A 91 3.08 -8.54 12.77
CA ALA A 91 2.96 -7.09 12.65
C ALA A 91 4.15 -6.31 13.25
N THR A 92 4.69 -6.77 14.38
CA THR A 92 5.82 -6.11 15.06
C THR A 92 7.10 -6.28 14.27
N GLU A 93 7.35 -7.49 13.78
CA GLU A 93 8.52 -7.81 12.95
C GLU A 93 8.51 -7.04 11.63
N TRP A 94 7.35 -6.91 10.99
CA TRP A 94 7.20 -6.06 9.81
C TRP A 94 7.48 -4.60 10.11
N LYS A 95 6.96 -4.08 11.22
CA LYS A 95 7.22 -2.70 11.65
C LYS A 95 8.71 -2.47 11.79
N ASP A 96 9.44 -3.41 12.39
CA ASP A 96 10.88 -3.31 12.59
C ASP A 96 11.67 -3.47 11.30
N ARG A 97 11.29 -4.40 10.42
CA ARG A 97 11.93 -4.60 9.11
C ARG A 97 11.74 -3.41 8.18
N LEU A 98 10.55 -2.79 8.24
CA LEU A 98 10.20 -1.61 7.46
C LEU A 98 10.57 -0.29 8.14
N LYS A 99 11.34 -0.32 9.24
CA LYS A 99 11.97 0.89 9.83
C LYS A 99 12.98 1.45 8.83
N GLY A 100 12.48 2.25 7.90
CA GLY A 100 13.28 2.96 6.92
C GLY A 100 13.20 4.49 7.08
N PHE A 101 13.63 5.18 6.03
CA PHE A 101 13.80 6.63 5.98
C PHE A 101 12.49 7.40 6.18
N LYS A 102 12.08 7.62 7.44
CA LYS A 102 10.90 8.47 7.77
C LYS A 102 10.87 9.82 7.05
N LYS A 103 12.05 10.38 6.75
CA LYS A 103 12.19 11.62 5.98
C LYS A 103 11.67 11.50 4.55
N ALA A 104 11.80 10.33 3.91
CA ALA A 104 11.32 10.08 2.55
C ALA A 104 9.79 10.09 2.50
N GLY A 105 9.11 9.37 3.39
CA GLY A 105 7.65 9.41 3.50
C GLY A 105 7.13 10.83 3.78
N LEU A 106 7.75 11.55 4.72
CA LEU A 106 7.39 12.94 5.00
C LEU A 106 7.55 13.87 3.78
N LEU A 107 8.62 13.69 3.01
CA LEU A 107 8.83 14.47 1.79
C LEU A 107 7.77 14.14 0.74
N ALA A 108 7.46 12.86 0.54
CA ALA A 108 6.42 12.41 -0.37
C ALA A 108 5.05 13.01 -0.01
N ASP A 109 4.67 12.98 1.28
CA ASP A 109 3.41 13.59 1.75
C ASP A 109 3.35 15.09 1.44
N ARG A 110 4.46 15.81 1.66
CA ARG A 110 4.54 17.25 1.36
C ARG A 110 4.44 17.54 -0.14
N VAL A 111 5.11 16.74 -0.96
CA VAL A 111 5.06 16.86 -2.43
C VAL A 111 3.67 16.54 -2.95
N ALA A 112 3.03 15.49 -2.45
CA ALA A 112 1.66 15.12 -2.81
C ALA A 112 0.68 16.24 -2.47
N LYS A 113 0.76 16.81 -1.26
CA LYS A 113 -0.06 17.96 -0.86
C LYS A 113 0.17 19.18 -1.75
N ALA A 114 1.41 19.55 -2.00
CA ALA A 114 1.73 20.70 -2.84
C ALA A 114 1.24 20.52 -4.28
N SER A 115 1.36 19.30 -4.82
CA SER A 115 0.88 18.95 -6.17
C SER A 115 -0.64 19.00 -6.26
N TRP A 116 -1.34 18.51 -5.23
CA TRP A 116 -2.79 18.61 -5.13
C TRP A 116 -3.26 20.06 -5.07
N ASP A 117 -2.66 20.87 -4.18
CA ASP A 117 -3.00 22.29 -4.05
C ASP A 117 -2.76 23.06 -5.36
N PHE A 118 -1.67 22.76 -6.06
CA PHE A 118 -1.41 23.33 -7.39
C PHE A 118 -2.49 22.93 -8.40
N THR A 119 -2.86 21.65 -8.44
CA THR A 119 -3.83 21.13 -9.40
C THR A 119 -5.22 21.72 -9.17
N LEU A 120 -5.66 21.76 -7.91
CA LEU A 120 -6.95 22.29 -7.51
C LEU A 120 -7.08 23.78 -7.86
N ARG A 121 -6.05 24.58 -7.54
CA ARG A 121 -6.05 26.03 -7.82
C ARG A 121 -6.06 26.34 -9.32
N ASN A 122 -5.28 25.63 -10.11
CA ASN A 122 -5.05 26.01 -11.50
C ASN A 122 -6.01 25.35 -12.50
N PHE A 123 -6.52 24.15 -12.20
CA PHE A 123 -7.29 23.37 -13.17
C PHE A 123 -8.72 23.10 -12.73
N VAL A 124 -9.02 23.03 -11.44
CA VAL A 124 -10.40 22.79 -10.97
C VAL A 124 -11.13 24.12 -10.79
N GLN A 125 -10.60 25.01 -9.95
CA GLN A 125 -11.23 26.31 -9.66
C GLN A 125 -11.29 27.26 -10.87
N ALA A 126 -10.31 27.19 -11.76
CA ALA A 126 -10.30 27.99 -12.98
C ALA A 126 -11.41 27.59 -13.97
N THR A 127 -11.85 26.32 -13.92
CA THR A 127 -12.91 25.80 -14.81
C THR A 127 -14.29 26.26 -14.34
N ASP A 128 -14.50 26.37 -13.01
CA ASP A 128 -15.75 26.89 -12.43
C ASP A 128 -15.91 28.41 -12.57
N ALA A 129 -14.81 29.15 -12.77
CA ALA A 129 -14.82 30.61 -12.93
C ALA A 129 -15.08 31.08 -14.38
N GLN A 130 -15.15 30.16 -15.35
CA GLN A 130 -15.36 30.46 -16.78
C GLN A 130 -16.74 29.98 -17.31
N GLN A 131 -17.67 29.61 -16.42
CA GLN A 131 -19.07 29.29 -16.75
C GLN A 131 -20.04 30.37 -16.26
#